data_AF-A0A2T4IKC8-F1
#
_entry.id   AF-A0A2T4IKC8-F1
#
_cell.length_a   1.000
_cell.length_b   1.000
_cell.length_c   1.000
_cell.angle_alpha   90.00
_cell.angle_beta   90.00
_cell.angle_gamma   90.00
#
_symmetry.space_group_name_H-M   'P 1'
#
loop_
_entity.id
_entity.type
_entity.pdbx_description
1 polymer ?
#
loop_
_entity_poly.entity_id
_entity_poly.type
_entity_poly.pdbx_seq_one_letter_code
_entity_poly.pdbx_strand_id
1 'polypeptide(L)' 'MTAVRAMQAVLAHRSGVCGELQQRRDDALTWMEVYSGIADGAAFEAALADAVVSHRIAALTGSAERHLERFVRCA' A
#
# COMPACT_ATOMS: atom_id res chain seq x y z
N MET A 1 3.29 9.70 8.20
CA MET A 1 3.73 8.36 7.78
C MET A 1 3.42 7.22 8.77
N THR A 2 3.31 7.47 10.08
CA THR A 2 3.06 6.40 11.08
C THR A 2 1.82 5.56 10.80
N ALA A 3 0.72 6.18 10.35
CA ALA A 3 -0.52 5.47 10.01
C ALA A 3 -0.35 4.48 8.82
N VAL A 4 0.37 4.88 7.77
CA VAL A 4 0.68 4.01 6.63
C VAL A 4 1.55 2.82 7.07
N ARG A 5 2.57 3.08 7.88
CA ARG A 5 3.43 2.00 8.42
C ARG A 5 2.66 1.04 9.33
N ALA A 6 1.74 1.54 10.16
CA ALA A 6 0.87 0.72 10.98
C ALA A 6 -0.06 -0.15 10.12
N MET A 7 -0.65 0.42 9.07
CA MET A 7 -1.45 -0.32 8.10
C MET A 7 -0.64 -1.42 7.43
N GLN A 8 0.58 -1.12 6.96
CA GLN A 8 1.49 -2.09 6.36
C GLN A 8 1.84 -3.24 7.31
N ALA A 9 2.04 -2.95 8.60
CA ALA A 9 2.30 -4.00 9.60
C ALA A 9 1.10 -4.95 9.78
N VAL A 10 -0.13 -4.41 9.82
CA VAL A 10 -1.36 -5.23 9.87
C VAL A 10 -1.52 -6.07 8.61
N LEU A 11 -1.27 -5.46 7.44
CA LEU A 11 -1.38 -6.16 6.16
C LEU A 11 -0.34 -7.28 6.05
N ALA A 12 0.89 -7.04 6.50
CA ALA A 12 1.95 -8.05 6.53
C ALA A 12 1.58 -9.21 7.47
N HIS A 13 0.99 -8.92 8.63
CA HIS A 13 0.53 -9.96 9.55
C HIS A 13 -0.58 -10.84 8.94
N ARG A 14 -1.49 -10.25 8.17
CA ARG A 14 -2.65 -10.96 7.58
C ARG A 14 -2.29 -11.74 6.31
N SER A 15 -1.43 -11.18 5.47
CA SER A 15 -1.13 -11.71 4.13
C SER A 15 0.24 -12.37 4.00
N GLY A 16 1.13 -12.17 4.98
CA GLY A 16 2.54 -12.57 4.89
C GLY A 16 3.39 -11.68 3.97
N VAL A 17 2.81 -10.65 3.35
CA VAL A 17 3.49 -9.77 2.39
C VAL A 17 3.94 -8.48 3.09
N CYS A 18 5.26 -8.29 3.20
CA CYS A 18 5.85 -7.06 3.70
C CYS A 18 5.83 -5.96 2.63
N GLY A 19 5.36 -4.77 3.02
CA GLY A 19 5.37 -3.59 2.17
C GLY A 19 6.59 -2.70 2.39
N GLU A 20 7.05 -2.07 1.32
CA GLU A 20 7.97 -0.93 1.38
C GLU A 20 7.18 0.37 1.25
N LEU A 21 7.63 1.42 1.94
CA LEU A 21 7.07 2.76 1.82
C LEU A 21 8.17 3.69 1.32
N GLN A 22 8.01 4.14 0.09
CA GLN A 22 8.92 5.00 -0.64
C GLN A 22 8.32 6.40 -0.79
N GLN A 23 9.18 7.39 -0.99
CA GLN A 23 8.80 8.78 -1.26
C GLN A 23 9.43 9.18 -2.60
N ARG A 24 8.70 9.91 -3.43
CA ARG A 24 9.24 10.39 -4.69
C ARG A 24 10.37 11.36 -4.42
N ARG A 25 11.51 11.19 -5.10
CA ARG A 25 12.74 11.95 -4.83
C ARG A 25 12.56 13.46 -5.05
N ASP A 26 11.76 13.82 -6.05
CA ASP A 26 11.51 15.19 -6.51
C ASP A 26 10.19 15.77 -5.99
N ASP A 27 9.39 14.98 -5.26
CA ASP A 27 8.13 15.42 -4.66
C ASP A 27 7.88 14.70 -3.33
N ALA A 28 8.15 15.42 -2.24
CA ALA A 28 8.01 14.90 -0.89
C ALA A 28 6.56 14.61 -0.46
N LEU A 29 5.56 15.10 -1.20
CA LEU A 29 4.15 14.84 -0.92
C LEU A 29 3.65 13.56 -1.61
N THR A 30 4.41 13.05 -2.59
CA THR A 30 4.09 11.80 -3.26
C THR A 30 4.80 10.64 -2.58
N TRP A 31 4.01 9.66 -2.15
CA TRP A 31 4.49 8.41 -1.55
C TRP A 31 4.03 7.21 -2.39
N MET A 32 4.78 6.13 -2.33
CA MET A 32 4.47 4.88 -3.02
C MET A 32 4.65 3.71 -2.07
N GLU A 33 3.63 2.84 -2.04
CA GLU A 33 3.69 1.57 -1.33
C GLU A 33 4.01 0.47 -2.33
N VAL A 34 5.05 -0.32 -2.08
CA VAL A 34 5.44 -1.45 -2.95
C VAL A 34 5.28 -2.74 -2.17
N TYR A 35 4.51 -3.67 -2.74
CA TYR A 35 4.27 -5.00 -2.17
C TYR A 35 4.71 -6.05 -3.19
N SER A 36 5.58 -6.97 -2.77
CA SER A 36 6.16 -8.00 -3.65
C SER A 36 5.88 -9.40 -3.12
N GLY A 37 5.97 -10.42 -3.99
CA GLY A 37 5.73 -11.81 -3.58
C GLY A 37 4.26 -12.15 -3.31
N ILE A 38 3.32 -11.40 -3.89
CA ILE A 38 1.89 -11.66 -3.75
C ILE A 38 1.52 -12.92 -4.55
N ALA A 39 1.06 -13.97 -3.84
CA ALA A 39 0.63 -15.23 -4.45
C ALA A 39 -0.83 -15.16 -4.97
N ASP A 40 -1.72 -14.53 -4.21
CA ASP A 40 -3.12 -14.30 -4.58
C ASP A 40 -3.39 -12.79 -4.59
N GLY A 41 -3.42 -12.22 -5.80
CA GLY A 41 -3.64 -10.80 -6.01
C GLY A 41 -5.00 -10.31 -5.51
N ALA A 42 -6.06 -11.09 -5.76
CA ALA A 42 -7.42 -10.69 -5.40
C ALA A 42 -7.62 -10.68 -3.88
N ALA A 43 -7.13 -11.73 -3.19
CA ALA A 43 -7.18 -11.79 -1.73
C ALA A 43 -6.34 -10.67 -1.09
N PHE A 44 -5.16 -10.39 -1.65
CA PHE A 44 -4.30 -9.31 -1.15
C PHE A 44 -4.94 -7.93 -1.33
N GLU A 45 -5.52 -7.65 -2.48
CA GLU A 45 -6.19 -6.37 -2.75
C GLU A 45 -7.41 -6.14 -1.85
N ALA A 46 -8.20 -7.18 -1.58
CA ALA A 46 -9.31 -7.10 -0.62
C ALA A 46 -8.80 -6.77 0.79
N ALA A 47 -7.73 -7.43 1.24
CA ALA A 47 -7.10 -7.16 2.53
C ALA A 47 -6.49 -5.74 2.60
N LEU A 48 -5.89 -5.26 1.50
CA LEU A 48 -5.34 -3.91 1.40
C LEU A 48 -6.45 -2.86 1.47
N ALA A 49 -7.57 -3.06 0.76
CA ALA A 49 -8.71 -2.15 0.80
C ALA A 49 -9.30 -2.03 2.20
N ASP A 50 -9.48 -3.17 2.90
CA ASP A 50 -9.95 -3.18 4.30
C ASP A 50 -8.99 -2.44 5.25
N ALA A 51 -7.68 -2.67 5.09
CA ALA A 51 -6.65 -2.00 5.89
C ALA A 51 -6.62 -0.48 5.62
N VAL A 52 -6.77 -0.05 4.37
CA VAL A 52 -6.83 1.37 3.97
C VAL A 52 -8.00 2.08 4.66
N VAL A 53 -9.18 1.46 4.69
CA VAL A 53 -10.36 2.00 5.37
C VAL A 53 -10.15 2.02 6.88
N SER A 54 -9.71 0.91 7.46
CA SER A 54 -9.51 0.74 8.91
C SER A 54 -8.51 1.74 9.49
N HIS A 55 -7.45 2.06 8.73
CA HIS A 55 -6.42 3.02 9.14
C HIS A 55 -6.68 4.44 8.63
N ARG A 56 -7.83 4.70 7.99
CA ARG A 56 -8.25 6.01 7.48
C ARG A 56 -7.21 6.66 6.55
N ILE A 57 -6.57 5.86 5.69
CA ILE A 57 -5.49 6.35 4.83
C ILE A 57 -5.97 7.44 3.87
N ALA A 58 -7.23 7.41 3.42
CA ALA A 58 -7.82 8.46 2.60
C ALA A 58 -7.77 9.86 3.25
N ALA A 59 -7.75 9.94 4.58
CA ALA A 59 -7.62 11.23 5.27
C ALA A 59 -6.20 11.84 5.14
N LEU A 60 -5.21 11.06 4.72
CA LEU A 60 -3.82 11.49 4.55
C LEU A 60 -3.55 12.07 3.16
N THR A 61 -4.34 11.72 2.16
CA THR A 61 -4.13 12.15 0.77
C THR A 61 -4.88 13.45 0.46
N GLY A 62 -5.76 13.92 1.35
CA GLY A 62 -6.53 15.15 1.15
C GLY A 62 -7.42 15.04 -0.09
N SER A 63 -7.20 15.90 -1.08
CA SER A 63 -7.87 15.82 -2.38
C SER A 63 -7.14 14.93 -3.40
N ALA A 64 -5.95 14.44 -3.08
CA ALA A 64 -5.20 13.54 -3.96
C ALA A 64 -5.79 12.12 -3.88
N GLU A 65 -5.82 11.45 -5.03
CA GLU A 65 -6.29 10.08 -5.14
C GLU A 65 -5.15 9.09 -4.84
N ARG A 66 -5.49 7.98 -4.21
CA ARG A 66 -4.58 6.84 -4.06
C ARG A 66 -4.69 5.97 -5.32
N HIS A 67 -3.60 5.84 -6.06
CA HIS A 67 -3.54 4.97 -7.23
C HIS A 67 -3.04 3.57 -6.88
N LEU A 68 -3.53 2.56 -7.59
CA LEU A 68 -3.08 1.17 -7.47
C LEU A 68 -2.61 0.68 -8.84
N GLU A 69 -1.39 0.20 -8.89
CA GLU A 69 -0.76 -0.35 -10.08
C GLU A 69 -0.32 -1.80 -9.83
N ARG A 70 -0.40 -2.64 -10.87
CA ARG A 70 -0.05 -4.06 -10.81
C ARG A 70 1.04 -4.33 -11.83
N PHE A 71 2.12 -4.97 -11.40
CA PHE A 71 3.27 -5.25 -12.26
C PHE A 71 3.52 -6.76 -12.32
N VAL A 72 3.87 -7.22 -13.52
CA VAL A 72 4.36 -8.58 -13.76
C VAL A 72 5.75 -8.49 -14.40
N ARG A 73 6.57 -9.53 -14.27
CA ARG A 73 7.86 -9.56 -14.98
C ARG A 73 7.62 -9.58 -16.49
N CYS A 74 8.46 -8.88 -17.23
CA CYS A 74 8.53 -9.00 -18.68
C CYS A 74 8.92 -10.44 -19.07
N ALA A 75 8.45 -10.88 -20.25
CA ALA A 75 8.83 -12.13 -20.87
C ALA A 75 10.27 -12.06 -21.43
#